data_AF-A0A7Y4R4C8-F1
#
_entry.id   AF-A0A7Y4R4C8-F1
#
_cell.length_a   1.000
_cell.length_b   1.000
_cell.length_c   1.000
_cell.angle_alpha   90.00
_cell.angle_beta   90.00
_cell.angle_gamma   90.00
#
_symmetry.space_group_name_H-M   'P 1'
#
loop_
_entity.id
_entity.type
_entity.pdbx_description
1 polymer ?
#
loop_
_entity_poly.entity_id
_entity_poly.type
_entity_poly.pdbx_seq_one_letter_code
_entity_poly.pdbx_strand_id
1 'polypeptide(L)'
;MLKERQIHILIGCADARDLSQIQIDAIEETSKSFLSLGISIEFHVIRTAGSFVTPDVVMDIKRTFEQAQRHSNDALVPMKYYVHIQTHGHLTEDSNDAYISHVHDLHLVEGSPLNCGMLQASSVGIEIEKLIIEEALELPLAGQKVKIDNDTKIKLLLKEHYAYDGYLAGDWVFSIDLLRTHPRHQRTLLEKAIATDAELKVLQIQITSGIMDYAIHSLIRVDDGIPEVPFWDTVQKYIREHSENQRNKVEILIHQSQKQKPLAGLLCMSDPRQSSRWLAANYYLTKHGIDTDGDYLPNTLFNMSGSSFDIPHTPFGPYVIAGFFYSVKHLKLTDQLVMGYDANQTGRILQKIKNDPIMNLIVDKFQVNLIPIHQTELEK
;
A
#
# COMPACT_ATOMS: atom_id res chain seq x y z
N MET A 1 -9.58 -33.00 3.32
CA MET A 1 -10.65 -32.41 2.49
C MET A 1 -10.74 -30.94 2.86
N LEU A 2 -10.79 -30.05 1.87
CA LEU A 2 -10.88 -28.62 2.11
C LEU A 2 -12.32 -28.27 2.55
N LYS A 3 -12.46 -27.48 3.61
CA LYS A 3 -13.76 -27.06 4.16
C LYS A 3 -14.14 -25.65 3.71
N GLU A 4 -13.14 -24.79 3.54
CA GLU A 4 -13.32 -23.36 3.30
C GLU A 4 -12.09 -22.75 2.62
N ARG A 5 -12.30 -21.68 1.86
CA ARG A 5 -11.25 -20.76 1.38
C ARG A 5 -11.52 -19.38 1.97
N GLN A 6 -10.48 -18.68 2.43
CA GLN A 6 -10.57 -17.30 2.89
C GLN A 6 -9.62 -16.43 2.08
N ILE A 7 -10.16 -15.38 1.46
CA ILE A 7 -9.38 -14.39 0.72
C ILE A 7 -9.25 -13.15 1.60
N HIS A 8 -8.02 -12.82 1.98
CA HIS A 8 -7.68 -11.67 2.82
C HIS A 8 -6.95 -10.63 2.00
N ILE A 9 -7.33 -9.35 2.16
CA ILE A 9 -6.65 -8.22 1.52
C ILE A 9 -6.24 -7.22 2.60
N LEU A 10 -4.94 -7.04 2.81
CA LEU A 10 -4.41 -5.96 3.63
C LEU A 10 -4.27 -4.68 2.80
N ILE A 11 -5.05 -3.65 3.13
CA ILE A 11 -4.87 -2.28 2.66
C ILE A 11 -3.94 -1.61 3.68
N GLY A 12 -2.65 -1.64 3.37
CA GLY A 12 -1.58 -1.13 4.23
C GLY A 12 -0.92 0.11 3.64
N CYS A 13 -0.21 0.85 4.48
CA CYS A 13 0.54 2.02 4.03
C CYS A 13 1.68 1.60 3.08
N ALA A 14 2.05 2.48 2.15
CA ALA A 14 3.25 2.37 1.32
C ALA A 14 4.59 2.46 2.10
N ASP A 15 4.52 2.60 3.43
CA ASP A 15 5.67 2.81 4.32
C ASP A 15 6.72 1.68 4.19
N ALA A 16 7.99 2.07 4.15
CA ALA A 16 9.14 1.18 4.00
C ALA A 16 9.32 0.20 5.18
N ARG A 17 8.71 0.52 6.32
CA ARG A 17 8.71 -0.26 7.57
C ARG A 17 7.52 -1.20 7.67
N ASP A 18 6.47 -1.03 6.85
CA ASP A 18 5.32 -1.92 6.80
C ASP A 18 5.59 -3.17 5.95
N LEU A 19 6.73 -3.82 6.18
CA LEU A 19 6.94 -5.24 6.00
C LEU A 19 8.15 -5.61 6.86
N SER A 20 8.09 -6.72 7.57
CA SER A 20 9.23 -7.32 8.28
C SER A 20 9.18 -8.84 8.16
N GLN A 21 10.33 -9.51 8.33
CA GLN A 21 10.38 -10.97 8.32
C GLN A 21 9.39 -11.60 9.32
N ILE A 22 9.21 -10.99 10.49
CA ILE A 22 8.21 -11.43 11.50
C ILE A 22 6.80 -11.49 10.92
N GLN A 23 6.42 -10.54 10.08
CA GLN A 23 5.09 -10.52 9.44
C GLN A 23 4.96 -11.60 8.35
N ILE A 24 6.04 -11.87 7.61
CA ILE A 24 6.10 -12.95 6.61
C ILE A 24 5.94 -14.30 7.31
N ASP A 25 6.77 -14.57 8.33
CA ASP A 25 6.73 -15.79 9.14
C ASP A 25 5.34 -16.01 9.77
N ALA A 26 4.75 -14.94 10.34
CA ALA A 26 3.44 -14.99 10.99
C ALA A 26 2.33 -15.40 10.03
N ILE A 27 2.33 -14.84 8.80
CA ILE A 27 1.35 -15.19 7.77
C ILE A 27 1.56 -16.63 7.31
N GLU A 28 2.80 -17.05 7.05
CA GLU A 28 3.12 -18.39 6.56
C GLU A 28 2.74 -19.47 7.58
N GLU A 29 3.19 -19.35 8.84
CA GLU A 29 2.91 -20.31 9.90
C GLU A 29 1.43 -20.35 10.28
N THR A 30 0.75 -19.21 10.32
CA THR A 30 -0.71 -19.18 10.56
C THR A 30 -1.46 -19.82 9.39
N SER A 31 -1.02 -19.60 8.14
CA SER A 31 -1.64 -20.23 6.97
C SER A 31 -1.46 -21.76 6.96
N LYS A 32 -0.27 -22.26 7.33
CA LYS A 32 -0.02 -23.71 7.53
C LYS A 32 -0.94 -24.29 8.62
N SER A 33 -1.07 -23.58 9.74
CA SER A 33 -1.96 -23.98 10.85
C SER A 33 -3.43 -24.06 10.39
N PHE A 34 -3.94 -23.04 9.71
CA PHE A 34 -5.32 -23.01 9.20
C PHE A 34 -5.56 -24.08 8.12
N LEU A 35 -4.57 -24.37 7.27
CA LEU A 35 -4.66 -25.45 6.28
C LEU A 35 -4.85 -26.82 6.94
N SER A 36 -4.22 -27.05 8.10
CA SER A 36 -4.42 -28.29 8.88
C SER A 36 -5.86 -28.45 9.40
N LEU A 37 -6.56 -27.33 9.65
CA LEU A 37 -7.97 -27.30 10.03
C LEU A 37 -8.91 -27.49 8.81
N GLY A 38 -8.37 -27.47 7.60
CA GLY A 38 -9.10 -27.55 6.33
C GLY A 38 -9.49 -26.19 5.75
N ILE A 39 -8.86 -25.10 6.19
CA ILE A 39 -9.13 -23.73 5.71
C ILE A 39 -7.93 -23.27 4.87
N SER A 40 -8.12 -23.04 3.57
CA SER A 40 -7.05 -22.47 2.73
C SER A 40 -7.11 -20.96 2.80
N ILE A 41 -5.98 -20.33 3.07
CA ILE A 41 -5.83 -18.87 3.13
C ILE A 41 -5.14 -18.39 1.86
N GLU A 42 -5.68 -17.32 1.26
CA GLU A 42 -5.04 -16.55 0.20
C GLU A 42 -4.93 -15.10 0.70
N PHE A 43 -3.72 -14.56 0.83
CA PHE A 43 -3.49 -13.26 1.46
C PHE A 43 -2.77 -12.30 0.50
N HIS A 44 -3.45 -11.20 0.18
CA HIS A 44 -3.02 -10.15 -0.73
C HIS A 44 -2.68 -8.87 0.04
N VAL A 45 -1.86 -8.02 -0.56
CA VAL A 45 -1.51 -6.72 0.00
C VAL A 45 -1.63 -5.62 -1.06
N ILE A 46 -2.44 -4.62 -0.77
CA ILE A 46 -2.56 -3.37 -1.53
C ILE A 46 -1.82 -2.28 -0.75
N ARG A 47 -0.84 -1.64 -1.38
CA ARG A 47 -0.01 -0.59 -0.76
C ARG A 47 -0.37 0.78 -1.31
N THR A 48 -1.15 1.55 -0.54
CA THR A 48 -1.44 2.95 -0.84
C THR A 48 -0.84 3.87 0.23
N ALA A 49 -0.39 5.05 -0.16
CA ALA A 49 0.14 6.02 0.79
C ALA A 49 -0.97 6.39 1.79
N GLY A 50 -0.74 6.18 3.09
CA GLY A 50 -1.73 6.47 4.14
C GLY A 50 -2.96 5.55 4.18
N SER A 51 -2.96 4.45 3.43
CA SER A 51 -4.05 3.45 3.43
C SER A 51 -5.43 4.02 3.06
N PHE A 52 -5.46 5.08 2.23
CA PHE A 52 -6.71 5.65 1.73
C PHE A 52 -7.46 4.65 0.83
N VAL A 53 -8.77 4.58 1.00
CA VAL A 53 -9.68 3.79 0.14
C VAL A 53 -10.22 4.70 -0.95
N THR A 54 -9.49 4.78 -2.05
CA THR A 54 -9.87 5.47 -3.28
C THR A 54 -10.52 4.51 -4.29
N PRO A 55 -11.17 5.00 -5.37
CA PRO A 55 -11.85 4.14 -6.34
C PRO A 55 -10.96 3.07 -7.01
N ASP A 56 -9.67 3.37 -7.18
CA ASP A 56 -8.66 2.42 -7.67
C ASP A 56 -8.40 1.29 -6.66
N VAL A 57 -8.39 1.56 -5.34
CA VAL A 57 -8.30 0.52 -4.30
C VAL A 57 -9.54 -0.37 -4.30
N VAL A 58 -10.74 0.20 -4.48
CA VAL A 58 -11.99 -0.58 -4.58
C VAL A 58 -11.96 -1.50 -5.83
N MET A 59 -11.44 -1.01 -6.95
CA MET A 59 -11.26 -1.81 -8.16
C MET A 59 -10.21 -2.93 -7.99
N ASP A 60 -9.13 -2.67 -7.24
CA ASP A 60 -8.12 -3.68 -6.92
C ASP A 60 -8.65 -4.80 -6.02
N ILE A 61 -9.44 -4.46 -4.99
CA ILE A 61 -10.18 -5.43 -4.16
C ILE A 61 -11.06 -6.31 -5.03
N LYS A 62 -11.84 -5.68 -5.92
CA LYS A 62 -12.78 -6.36 -6.82
C LYS A 62 -12.07 -7.37 -7.74
N ARG A 63 -10.98 -6.95 -8.39
CA ARG A 63 -10.17 -7.81 -9.26
C ARG A 63 -9.49 -8.93 -8.51
N THR A 64 -9.02 -8.67 -7.29
CA THR A 64 -8.44 -9.70 -6.41
C THR A 64 -9.47 -10.80 -6.13
N PHE A 65 -10.68 -10.44 -5.72
CA PHE A 65 -11.75 -11.42 -5.46
C PHE A 65 -12.22 -12.14 -6.74
N GLU A 66 -12.34 -11.42 -7.87
CA GLU A 66 -12.66 -12.00 -9.19
C GLU A 66 -11.61 -13.03 -9.65
N GLN A 67 -10.32 -12.75 -9.44
CA GLN A 67 -9.22 -13.66 -9.76
C GLN A 67 -9.22 -14.89 -8.84
N ALA A 68 -9.36 -14.71 -7.52
CA ALA A 68 -9.43 -15.81 -6.57
C ALA A 68 -10.61 -16.76 -6.87
N GLN A 69 -11.78 -16.19 -7.22
CA GLN A 69 -12.94 -16.97 -7.67
C GLN A 69 -12.66 -17.76 -8.95
N ARG A 70 -12.01 -17.16 -9.95
CA ARG A 70 -11.63 -17.84 -11.21
C ARG A 70 -10.62 -18.96 -11.02
N HIS A 71 -9.69 -18.82 -10.07
CA HIS A 71 -8.72 -19.86 -9.72
C HIS A 71 -9.28 -20.95 -8.78
N SER A 72 -10.54 -20.83 -8.33
CA SER A 72 -11.17 -21.86 -7.51
C SER A 72 -11.65 -23.05 -8.36
N ASN A 73 -10.75 -24.03 -8.53
CA ASN A 73 -11.04 -25.32 -9.18
C ASN A 73 -12.15 -26.16 -8.51
N ASP A 74 -12.64 -25.75 -7.34
CA ASP A 74 -13.73 -26.42 -6.62
C ASP A 74 -14.83 -25.41 -6.27
N ALA A 75 -15.95 -25.50 -7.00
CA ALA A 75 -17.11 -24.63 -6.82
C ALA A 75 -17.96 -24.99 -5.59
N LEU A 76 -17.67 -26.11 -4.91
CA LEU A 76 -18.39 -26.57 -3.72
C LEU A 76 -17.75 -26.10 -2.42
N VAL A 77 -16.51 -25.62 -2.44
CA VAL A 77 -15.84 -25.07 -1.26
C VAL A 77 -16.28 -23.61 -1.05
N PRO A 78 -16.89 -23.25 0.09
CA PRO A 78 -17.29 -21.88 0.37
C PRO A 78 -16.07 -20.95 0.45
N MET A 79 -16.23 -19.76 -0.14
CA MET A 79 -15.25 -18.67 -0.08
C MET A 79 -15.76 -17.56 0.85
N LYS A 80 -14.89 -17.08 1.75
CA LYS A 80 -15.12 -15.87 2.57
C LYS A 80 -14.12 -14.78 2.19
N TYR A 81 -14.52 -13.53 2.39
CA TYR A 81 -13.81 -12.36 1.89
C TYR A 81 -13.55 -11.37 3.03
N TYR A 82 -12.28 -11.02 3.22
CA TYR A 82 -11.80 -10.19 4.31
C TYR A 82 -10.98 -9.03 3.77
N VAL A 83 -11.19 -7.83 4.32
CA VAL A 83 -10.35 -6.65 4.05
C VAL A 83 -9.86 -6.06 5.37
N HIS A 84 -8.56 -5.85 5.48
CA HIS A 84 -7.91 -5.32 6.67
C HIS A 84 -7.37 -3.93 6.34
N ILE A 85 -7.97 -2.88 6.93
CA ILE A 85 -7.48 -1.51 6.77
C ILE A 85 -6.50 -1.23 7.92
N GLN A 86 -5.22 -1.07 7.57
CA GLN A 86 -4.13 -0.84 8.53
C GLN A 86 -3.45 0.49 8.20
N THR A 87 -3.55 1.45 9.12
CA THR A 87 -2.68 2.64 9.10
C THR A 87 -1.50 2.42 10.05
N HIS A 88 -0.62 3.41 10.22
CA HIS A 88 0.44 3.35 11.23
C HIS A 88 0.65 4.69 11.93
N GLY A 89 1.07 4.64 13.20
CA GLY A 89 1.33 5.81 14.04
C GLY A 89 2.13 5.44 15.28
N HIS A 90 2.78 6.41 15.90
CA HIS A 90 3.45 6.23 17.21
C HIS A 90 2.50 6.64 18.31
N LEU A 91 2.08 5.70 19.14
CA LEU A 91 1.25 5.96 20.30
C LEU A 91 2.10 6.38 21.50
N THR A 92 1.49 7.11 22.42
CA THR A 92 2.12 7.48 23.70
C THR A 92 2.01 6.34 24.71
N GLU A 93 2.88 6.35 25.74
CA GLU A 93 2.90 5.34 26.82
C GLU A 93 1.61 5.27 27.65
N ASP A 94 0.77 6.32 27.65
CA ASP A 94 -0.54 6.35 28.31
C ASP A 94 -1.69 5.80 27.44
N SER A 95 -1.41 5.43 26.18
CA SER A 95 -2.41 4.82 25.29
C SER A 95 -2.71 3.38 25.69
N ASN A 96 -3.97 2.96 25.56
CA ASN A 96 -4.34 1.57 25.72
C ASN A 96 -3.87 0.74 24.50
N ASP A 97 -2.76 0.02 24.67
CA ASP A 97 -2.05 -0.78 23.66
C ASP A 97 -2.60 -2.21 23.48
N ALA A 98 -3.68 -2.55 24.19
CA ALA A 98 -4.40 -3.80 24.04
C ALA A 98 -4.80 -4.04 22.58
N TYR A 99 -4.93 -5.31 22.19
CA TYR A 99 -5.21 -5.69 20.80
C TYR A 99 -6.50 -5.06 20.25
N ILE A 100 -7.48 -4.78 21.11
CA ILE A 100 -8.68 -4.01 20.80
C ILE A 100 -8.71 -2.81 21.76
N SER A 101 -8.84 -1.61 21.21
CA SER A 101 -8.79 -0.36 21.96
C SER A 101 -9.71 0.70 21.34
N HIS A 102 -10.31 1.57 22.14
CA HIS A 102 -11.16 2.63 21.61
C HIS A 102 -10.33 3.85 21.21
N VAL A 103 -10.72 4.53 20.12
CA VAL A 103 -9.99 5.69 19.58
C VAL A 103 -9.84 6.90 20.52
N HIS A 104 -10.55 6.92 21.65
CA HIS A 104 -10.39 7.96 22.67
C HIS A 104 -9.33 7.61 23.73
N ASP A 105 -8.97 6.33 23.86
CA ASP A 105 -7.89 5.82 24.71
C ASP A 105 -6.55 5.74 23.93
N LEU A 106 -6.51 6.31 22.73
CA LEU A 106 -5.34 6.34 21.85
C LEU A 106 -4.87 7.78 21.62
N HIS A 107 -3.63 8.05 22.00
CA HIS A 107 -2.94 9.33 21.87
C HIS A 107 -1.68 9.13 21.03
N LEU A 108 -1.36 10.11 20.18
CA LEU A 108 -0.22 10.02 19.26
C LEU A 108 0.93 10.90 19.74
N VAL A 109 2.15 10.40 19.64
CA VAL A 109 3.36 11.18 19.87
C VAL A 109 3.47 12.24 18.77
N GLU A 110 3.27 13.51 19.14
CA GLU A 110 3.31 14.63 18.20
C GLU A 110 4.69 14.74 17.53
N GLY A 111 4.69 15.01 16.22
CA GLY A 111 5.94 15.12 15.44
C GLY A 111 6.74 13.82 15.27
N SER A 112 6.26 12.68 15.79
CA SER A 112 6.99 11.40 15.70
C SER A 112 7.33 11.00 14.26
N PRO A 113 8.58 10.55 13.99
CA PRO A 113 8.97 10.04 12.68
C PRO A 113 8.35 8.67 12.33
N LEU A 114 7.58 8.05 13.24
CA LEU A 114 6.82 6.82 12.96
C LEU A 114 5.37 7.08 12.58
N ASN A 115 4.89 8.33 12.73
CA ASN A 115 3.60 8.75 12.22
C ASN A 115 3.56 8.72 10.69
N CYS A 116 2.38 8.46 10.14
CA CYS A 116 2.17 8.47 8.70
C CYS A 116 2.45 9.86 8.10
N GLY A 117 3.36 9.93 7.12
CA GLY A 117 3.67 11.17 6.40
C GLY A 117 2.45 11.80 5.71
N MET A 118 1.40 11.03 5.48
CA MET A 118 0.14 11.50 4.89
C MET A 118 -0.70 12.39 5.81
N LEU A 119 -0.30 12.59 7.07
CA LEU A 119 -0.76 13.74 7.88
C LEU A 119 -0.52 15.09 7.18
N GLN A 120 0.44 15.16 6.25
CA GLN A 120 0.79 16.35 5.48
C GLN A 120 0.64 16.15 3.95
N ALA A 121 -0.25 15.24 3.52
CA ALA A 121 -0.43 14.92 2.11
C ALA A 121 -0.90 16.11 1.26
N SER A 122 -1.76 17.00 1.79
CA SER A 122 -2.17 18.21 1.08
C SER A 122 -0.96 19.11 0.77
N SER A 123 0.02 19.19 1.67
CA SER A 123 1.27 19.93 1.45
C SER A 123 2.11 19.31 0.33
N VAL A 124 2.15 17.98 0.22
CA VAL A 124 2.75 17.27 -0.92
C VAL A 124 2.00 17.61 -2.22
N GLY A 125 0.66 17.71 -2.17
CA GLY A 125 -0.14 18.18 -3.29
C GLY A 125 0.25 19.58 -3.77
N ILE A 126 0.33 20.56 -2.86
CA ILE A 126 0.76 21.93 -3.18
C ILE A 126 2.15 21.94 -3.84
N GLU A 127 3.06 21.09 -3.35
CA GLU A 127 4.39 20.96 -3.93
C GLU A 127 4.41 20.36 -5.35
N ILE A 128 3.43 19.50 -5.69
CA ILE A 128 3.25 18.96 -7.04
C ILE A 128 2.63 20.02 -7.96
N GLU A 129 1.59 20.74 -7.52
CA GLU A 129 0.98 21.85 -8.27
C GLU A 129 2.03 22.92 -8.61
N LYS A 130 2.84 23.29 -7.62
CA LYS A 130 3.97 24.20 -7.80
C LYS A 130 4.97 23.69 -8.83
N LEU A 131 5.36 22.41 -8.79
CA LEU A 131 6.27 21.83 -9.77
C LEU A 131 5.67 21.88 -11.20
N ILE A 132 4.39 21.56 -11.35
CA ILE A 132 3.70 21.60 -12.64
C ILE A 132 3.71 23.02 -13.23
N ILE A 133 3.44 24.04 -12.40
CA ILE A 133 3.46 25.46 -12.80
C ILE A 133 4.89 25.95 -13.11
N GLU A 134 5.89 25.55 -12.32
CA GLU A 134 7.29 25.95 -12.52
C GLU A 134 7.89 25.39 -13.81
N GLU A 135 7.61 24.13 -14.15
CA GLU A 135 8.06 23.50 -15.41
C GLU A 135 7.16 23.85 -16.60
N ALA A 136 5.92 24.29 -16.33
CA ALA A 136 4.96 24.84 -17.27
C ALA A 136 4.78 23.99 -18.55
N LEU A 137 4.54 22.69 -18.38
CA LEU A 137 4.45 21.69 -19.45
C LEU A 137 3.43 22.06 -20.54
N GLU A 138 3.75 21.71 -21.80
CA GLU A 138 2.80 21.74 -22.91
C GLU A 138 2.25 20.34 -23.20
N LEU A 139 0.96 20.14 -22.94
CA LEU A 139 0.29 18.84 -23.06
C LEU A 139 -0.88 18.88 -24.07
N PRO A 140 -1.15 17.79 -24.81
CA PRO A 140 -2.33 17.68 -25.66
C PRO A 140 -3.57 17.38 -24.81
N LEU A 141 -4.38 18.40 -24.49
CA LEU A 141 -5.62 18.29 -23.71
C LEU A 141 -6.81 18.78 -24.55
N ALA A 142 -7.95 18.09 -24.51
CA ALA A 142 -9.14 18.40 -25.32
C ALA A 142 -8.84 18.65 -26.82
N GLY A 143 -7.84 17.95 -27.38
CA GLY A 143 -7.41 18.10 -28.78
C GLY A 143 -6.57 19.36 -29.08
N GLN A 144 -6.19 20.14 -28.07
CA GLN A 144 -5.36 21.34 -28.20
C GLN A 144 -4.04 21.17 -27.43
N LYS A 145 -2.97 21.86 -27.87
CA LYS A 145 -1.77 22.01 -27.03
C LYS A 145 -2.06 23.07 -25.97
N VAL A 146 -1.97 22.68 -24.71
CA VAL A 146 -2.23 23.54 -23.56
C VAL A 146 -0.98 23.60 -22.68
N LYS A 147 -0.50 24.82 -22.43
CA LYS A 147 0.53 25.08 -21.43
C LYS A 147 -0.10 25.09 -20.03
N ILE A 148 0.50 24.37 -19.08
CA ILE A 148 -0.01 24.23 -17.71
C ILE A 148 0.73 25.19 -16.77
N ASP A 149 0.34 26.45 -16.75
CA ASP A 149 1.03 27.54 -16.03
C ASP A 149 0.20 28.16 -14.88
N ASN A 150 -0.96 27.60 -14.56
CA ASN A 150 -1.83 28.04 -13.46
C ASN A 150 -2.86 26.98 -13.04
N ASP A 151 -3.51 27.19 -11.90
CA ASP A 151 -4.49 26.29 -11.27
C ASP A 151 -5.67 25.90 -12.18
N THR A 152 -6.14 26.82 -13.04
CA THR A 152 -7.23 26.52 -14.00
C THR A 152 -6.75 25.50 -15.05
N LYS A 153 -5.47 25.53 -15.41
CA LYS A 153 -4.85 24.56 -16.32
C LYS A 153 -4.52 23.24 -15.61
N ILE A 154 -4.14 23.26 -14.33
CA ILE A 154 -4.03 22.04 -13.51
C ILE A 154 -5.39 21.36 -13.43
N LYS A 155 -6.47 22.08 -13.10
CA LYS A 155 -7.82 21.53 -13.06
C LYS A 155 -8.25 20.94 -14.42
N LEU A 156 -7.88 21.57 -15.54
CA LEU A 156 -8.11 21.01 -16.87
C LEU A 156 -7.31 19.72 -17.10
N LEU A 157 -6.05 19.66 -16.68
CA LEU A 157 -5.22 18.45 -16.74
C LEU A 157 -5.84 17.29 -15.93
N LEU A 158 -6.28 17.56 -14.70
CA LEU A 158 -6.97 16.57 -13.86
C LEU A 158 -8.25 16.06 -14.51
N LYS A 159 -9.05 16.96 -15.10
CA LYS A 159 -10.30 16.59 -15.77
C LYS A 159 -10.08 15.73 -17.02
N GLU A 160 -9.17 16.15 -17.89
CA GLU A 160 -8.97 15.51 -19.21
C GLU A 160 -8.12 14.24 -19.15
N HIS A 161 -7.15 14.13 -18.22
CA HIS A 161 -6.27 12.96 -18.10
C HIS A 161 -6.68 12.01 -16.98
N TYR A 162 -7.09 12.54 -15.82
CA TYR A 162 -7.39 11.76 -14.62
C TYR A 162 -8.90 11.59 -14.35
N ALA A 163 -9.76 12.10 -15.25
CA ALA A 163 -11.21 12.11 -15.12
C ALA A 163 -11.74 12.77 -13.83
N TYR A 164 -11.01 13.76 -13.31
CA TYR A 164 -11.27 14.38 -12.00
C TYR A 164 -11.53 15.88 -12.10
N ASP A 165 -12.73 16.33 -11.72
CA ASP A 165 -13.18 17.74 -11.82
C ASP A 165 -12.95 18.52 -10.51
N GLY A 166 -11.68 18.69 -10.13
CA GLY A 166 -11.28 19.30 -8.85
C GLY A 166 -9.88 19.91 -8.88
N TYR A 167 -9.30 20.16 -7.71
CA TYR A 167 -7.92 20.61 -7.53
C TYR A 167 -7.00 19.46 -7.07
N LEU A 168 -5.68 19.57 -7.23
CA LEU A 168 -4.78 18.49 -6.83
C LEU A 168 -4.62 18.50 -5.32
N ALA A 169 -4.31 19.66 -4.73
CA ALA A 169 -4.15 19.82 -3.29
C ALA A 169 -5.48 20.05 -2.56
N GLY A 170 -5.73 19.31 -1.49
CA GLY A 170 -6.89 19.50 -0.60
C GLY A 170 -8.23 19.01 -1.15
N ASP A 171 -8.25 18.41 -2.34
CA ASP A 171 -9.44 17.87 -3.01
C ASP A 171 -9.11 16.48 -3.58
N TRP A 172 -8.19 16.36 -4.55
CA TRP A 172 -7.76 15.05 -5.09
C TRP A 172 -6.79 14.31 -4.15
N VAL A 173 -5.85 15.04 -3.56
CA VAL A 173 -4.91 14.59 -2.53
C VAL A 173 -5.20 15.37 -1.25
N PHE A 174 -5.72 14.69 -0.23
CA PHE A 174 -6.04 15.29 1.07
C PHE A 174 -5.23 14.64 2.19
N SER A 175 -4.89 15.44 3.21
CA SER A 175 -4.22 14.96 4.42
C SER A 175 -5.08 14.01 5.23
N ILE A 176 -4.43 13.18 6.04
CA ILE A 176 -5.08 12.51 7.16
C ILE A 176 -5.37 13.56 8.24
N ASP A 177 -6.64 13.92 8.44
CA ASP A 177 -7.03 14.91 9.47
C ASP A 177 -6.67 14.47 10.89
N LEU A 178 -6.97 13.20 11.21
CA LEU A 178 -6.77 12.63 12.54
C LEU A 178 -6.47 11.14 12.44
N LEU A 179 -5.19 10.80 12.56
CA LEU A 179 -4.66 9.45 12.32
C LEU A 179 -5.28 8.36 13.20
N ARG A 180 -5.64 8.67 14.46
CA ARG A 180 -6.32 7.71 15.36
C ARG A 180 -7.74 7.32 14.93
N THR A 181 -8.43 8.16 14.16
CA THR A 181 -9.77 7.85 13.60
C THR A 181 -9.72 7.42 12.13
N HIS A 182 -8.58 7.61 11.46
CA HIS A 182 -8.42 7.37 10.03
C HIS A 182 -8.79 5.94 9.58
N PRO A 183 -8.36 4.84 10.24
CA PRO A 183 -8.76 3.49 9.83
C PRO A 183 -10.29 3.30 9.83
N ARG A 184 -10.99 3.87 10.82
CA ARG A 184 -12.46 3.81 10.91
C ARG A 184 -13.11 4.60 9.79
N HIS A 185 -12.59 5.78 9.48
CA HIS A 185 -13.09 6.60 8.37
C HIS A 185 -12.93 5.87 7.03
N GLN A 186 -11.75 5.31 6.75
CA GLN A 186 -11.48 4.53 5.54
C GLN A 186 -12.35 3.27 5.46
N ARG A 187 -12.59 2.59 6.59
CA ARG A 187 -13.57 1.49 6.67
C ARG A 187 -14.97 1.93 6.27
N THR A 188 -15.48 3.04 6.79
CA THR A 188 -16.80 3.56 6.41
C THR A 188 -16.88 3.98 4.94
N LEU A 189 -15.78 4.46 4.34
CA LEU A 189 -15.71 4.71 2.89
C LEU A 189 -15.80 3.39 2.10
N LEU A 190 -15.07 2.36 2.51
CA LEU A 190 -15.11 1.04 1.87
C LEU A 190 -16.48 0.36 2.00
N GLU A 191 -17.09 0.39 3.19
CA GLU A 191 -18.44 -0.13 3.44
C GLU A 191 -19.48 0.52 2.51
N LYS A 192 -19.40 1.85 2.32
CA LYS A 192 -20.27 2.58 1.37
C LYS A 192 -20.02 2.20 -0.08
N ALA A 193 -18.77 2.04 -0.49
CA ALA A 193 -18.42 1.63 -1.85
C ALA A 193 -18.88 0.20 -2.17
N ILE A 194 -18.73 -0.72 -1.22
CA ILE A 194 -19.21 -2.11 -1.33
C ILE A 194 -20.74 -2.15 -1.40
N ALA A 195 -21.44 -1.34 -0.61
CA ALA A 195 -22.90 -1.32 -0.60
C ALA A 195 -23.52 -0.84 -1.94
N THR A 196 -22.80 -0.02 -2.71
CA THR A 196 -23.26 0.50 -4.01
C THR A 196 -22.75 -0.31 -5.21
N ASP A 197 -21.61 -1.00 -5.13
CA ASP A 197 -21.12 -1.88 -6.19
C ASP A 197 -21.96 -3.17 -6.30
N ALA A 198 -22.37 -3.51 -7.52
CA ALA A 198 -23.29 -4.61 -7.78
C ALA A 198 -22.70 -6.01 -7.52
N GLU A 199 -21.37 -6.15 -7.64
CA GLU A 199 -20.63 -7.41 -7.50
C GLU A 199 -20.07 -7.57 -6.08
N LEU A 200 -19.59 -6.49 -5.45
CA LEU A 200 -19.04 -6.57 -4.09
C LEU A 200 -20.11 -6.77 -3.01
N LYS A 201 -21.29 -6.14 -3.15
CA LYS A 201 -22.36 -6.20 -2.13
C LYS A 201 -22.87 -7.61 -1.81
N VAL A 202 -22.71 -8.56 -2.73
CA VAL A 202 -23.17 -9.94 -2.56
C VAL A 202 -22.14 -10.84 -1.87
N LEU A 203 -20.89 -10.40 -1.74
CA LEU A 203 -19.77 -11.20 -1.23
C LEU A 203 -19.67 -11.23 0.31
N GLN A 204 -20.54 -10.51 1.04
CA GLN A 204 -20.55 -10.45 2.52
C GLN A 204 -19.18 -10.11 3.12
N ILE A 205 -18.47 -9.16 2.50
CA ILE A 205 -17.08 -8.80 2.84
C ILE A 205 -16.99 -8.32 4.29
N GLN A 206 -16.10 -8.94 5.06
CA GLN A 206 -15.81 -8.59 6.45
C GLN A 206 -14.62 -7.63 6.51
N ILE A 207 -14.79 -6.46 7.13
CA ILE A 207 -13.80 -5.38 7.09
C ILE A 207 -13.34 -5.06 8.52
N THR A 208 -12.04 -5.18 8.77
CA THR A 208 -11.42 -4.75 10.04
C THR A 208 -10.69 -3.43 9.88
N SER A 209 -10.48 -2.69 10.96
CA SER A 209 -9.65 -1.49 10.94
C SER A 209 -8.77 -1.32 12.17
N GLY A 210 -7.50 -0.97 11.96
CA GLY A 210 -6.48 -0.88 13.01
C GLY A 210 -5.33 0.06 12.69
N ILE A 211 -4.53 0.34 13.72
CA ILE A 211 -3.33 1.17 13.68
C ILE A 211 -2.15 0.29 14.09
N MET A 212 -1.15 0.18 13.21
CA MET A 212 0.12 -0.47 13.49
C MET A 212 1.05 0.54 14.18
N ASP A 213 1.48 0.25 15.40
CA ASP A 213 2.54 1.00 16.06
C ASP A 213 3.88 0.28 15.88
N TYR A 214 4.81 0.94 15.20
CA TYR A 214 6.16 0.42 14.96
C TYR A 214 7.10 0.58 16.15
N ALA A 215 6.75 1.33 17.20
CA ALA A 215 7.54 1.42 18.43
C ALA A 215 7.37 0.17 19.32
N ILE A 216 6.17 -0.40 19.33
CA ILE A 216 5.81 -1.64 20.06
C ILE A 216 5.55 -2.84 19.14
N HIS A 217 5.74 -2.68 17.83
CA HIS A 217 5.60 -3.71 16.79
C HIS A 217 4.23 -4.41 16.77
N SER A 218 3.16 -3.61 16.82
CA SER A 218 1.86 -4.08 17.30
C SER A 218 0.68 -3.46 16.56
N LEU A 219 -0.23 -4.29 16.03
CA LEU A 219 -1.54 -3.82 15.55
C LEU A 219 -2.49 -3.63 16.74
N ILE A 220 -3.14 -2.48 16.77
CA ILE A 220 -4.26 -2.18 17.68
C ILE A 220 -5.51 -1.99 16.82
N ARG A 221 -6.51 -2.83 17.04
CA ARG A 221 -7.81 -2.75 16.38
C ARG A 221 -8.64 -1.62 16.99
N VAL A 222 -9.18 -0.77 16.12
CA VAL A 222 -10.02 0.41 16.48
C VAL A 222 -11.47 0.25 16.02
N ASP A 223 -11.90 -1.01 15.89
CA ASP A 223 -13.21 -1.44 15.39
C ASP A 223 -13.97 -2.29 16.42
N ASP A 224 -13.63 -2.14 17.70
CA ASP A 224 -14.21 -2.86 18.83
C ASP A 224 -14.08 -4.40 18.72
N GLY A 225 -13.17 -4.89 17.86
CA GLY A 225 -12.98 -6.32 17.58
C GLY A 225 -13.98 -6.91 16.58
N ILE A 226 -14.85 -6.08 15.98
CA ILE A 226 -15.95 -6.53 15.13
C ILE A 226 -15.66 -6.18 13.66
N PRO A 227 -15.61 -7.16 12.74
CA PRO A 227 -15.87 -8.58 12.92
C PRO A 227 -14.69 -9.35 13.53
N GLU A 228 -14.98 -10.48 14.19
CA GLU A 228 -13.95 -11.47 14.54
C GLU A 228 -13.31 -12.03 13.27
N VAL A 229 -11.98 -12.11 13.21
CA VAL A 229 -11.25 -12.69 12.07
C VAL A 229 -10.15 -13.62 12.60
N PRO A 230 -10.48 -14.87 12.94
CA PRO A 230 -9.55 -15.77 13.66
C PRO A 230 -8.18 -15.92 12.99
N PHE A 231 -8.10 -15.92 11.65
CA PHE A 231 -6.82 -15.94 10.93
C PHE A 231 -5.98 -14.69 11.24
N TRP A 232 -6.54 -13.51 11.02
CA TRP A 232 -5.83 -12.24 11.20
C TRP A 232 -5.51 -11.96 12.67
N ASP A 233 -6.46 -12.24 13.57
CA ASP A 233 -6.26 -12.11 15.02
C ASP A 233 -5.13 -13.06 15.51
N THR A 234 -4.97 -14.25 14.90
CA THR A 234 -3.86 -15.18 15.18
C THR A 234 -2.52 -14.67 14.61
N VAL A 235 -2.49 -14.15 13.38
CA VAL A 235 -1.30 -13.52 12.78
C VAL A 235 -0.78 -12.39 13.67
N GLN A 236 -1.68 -11.51 14.13
CA GLN A 236 -1.30 -10.36 14.97
C GLN A 236 -0.86 -10.76 16.37
N LYS A 237 -1.47 -11.81 16.95
CA LYS A 237 -0.99 -12.40 18.20
C LYS A 237 0.43 -12.96 18.05
N TYR A 238 0.70 -13.71 16.97
CA TYR A 238 2.04 -14.24 16.69
C TYR A 238 3.07 -13.10 16.60
N ILE A 239 2.77 -12.03 15.86
CA ILE A 239 3.65 -10.86 15.71
C ILE A 239 3.99 -10.24 17.07
N ARG A 240 2.99 -10.00 17.94
CA ARG A 240 3.21 -9.47 19.30
C ARG A 240 4.13 -10.38 20.11
N GLU A 241 3.78 -11.67 20.24
CA GLU A 241 4.54 -12.66 21.02
C GLU A 241 5.99 -12.80 20.53
N HIS A 242 6.24 -12.71 19.22
CA HIS A 242 7.59 -12.88 18.65
C HIS A 242 8.43 -11.60 18.68
N SER A 243 7.80 -10.42 18.65
CA SER A 243 8.49 -9.14 18.78
C SER A 243 9.00 -8.90 20.20
N GLU A 244 8.29 -9.39 21.23
CA GLU A 244 8.72 -9.30 22.63
C GLU A 244 9.86 -10.27 22.98
N ASN A 245 9.86 -11.49 22.42
CA ASN A 245 10.66 -12.61 22.95
C ASN A 245 11.96 -12.92 22.18
N GLN A 246 12.10 -12.53 20.91
CA GLN A 246 13.20 -13.02 20.06
C GLN A 246 14.40 -12.06 19.96
N ARG A 247 15.40 -12.26 20.83
CA ARG A 247 16.69 -11.53 20.82
C ARG A 247 17.43 -11.51 19.48
N ASN A 248 17.22 -12.49 18.60
CA ASN A 248 17.87 -12.53 17.28
C ASN A 248 17.19 -11.60 16.25
N LYS A 249 15.96 -11.16 16.50
CA LYS A 249 15.23 -10.25 15.59
C LYS A 249 15.33 -8.78 16.00
N VAL A 250 16.21 -8.47 16.96
CA VAL A 250 16.46 -7.11 17.46
C VAL A 250 16.82 -6.15 16.33
N GLU A 251 17.61 -6.55 15.34
CA GLU A 251 17.98 -5.69 14.21
C GLU A 251 16.78 -5.37 13.30
N ILE A 252 15.96 -6.37 12.96
CA ILE A 252 14.71 -6.20 12.19
C ILE A 252 13.75 -5.24 12.90
N LEU A 253 13.57 -5.41 14.21
CA LEU A 253 12.71 -4.55 15.04
C LEU A 253 13.28 -3.12 15.14
N ILE A 254 14.60 -2.98 15.35
CA ILE A 254 15.29 -1.67 15.31
C ILE A 254 15.11 -0.98 13.95
N HIS A 255 15.24 -1.70 12.84
CA HIS A 255 15.04 -1.14 11.50
C HIS A 255 13.59 -0.71 11.26
N GLN A 256 12.61 -1.46 11.78
CA GLN A 256 11.19 -1.12 11.68
C GLN A 256 10.78 0.06 12.59
N SER A 257 11.41 0.24 13.75
CA SER A 257 11.13 1.33 14.71
C SER A 257 11.89 2.63 14.43
N GLN A 258 12.73 2.69 13.39
CA GLN A 258 13.44 3.91 12.99
C GLN A 258 12.61 4.85 12.10
N LYS A 259 13.10 6.09 11.89
CA LYS A 259 12.57 6.98 10.84
C LYS A 259 12.71 6.30 9.47
N GLN A 260 11.66 6.36 8.66
CA GLN A 260 11.67 5.82 7.31
C GLN A 260 12.87 6.33 6.48
N LYS A 261 13.71 5.41 5.99
CA LYS A 261 14.86 5.70 5.11
C LYS A 261 15.11 4.53 4.12
N PRO A 262 14.19 4.29 3.17
CA PRO A 262 14.34 3.30 2.10
C PRO A 262 15.61 3.51 1.27
N LEU A 263 16.08 2.43 0.64
CA LEU A 263 17.19 2.46 -0.30
C LEU A 263 16.74 2.71 -1.74
N ALA A 264 15.54 2.24 -2.10
CA ALA A 264 14.90 2.47 -3.39
C ALA A 264 13.36 2.47 -3.27
N GLY A 265 12.68 2.98 -4.30
CA GLY A 265 11.24 2.78 -4.45
C GLY A 265 10.91 1.52 -5.27
N LEU A 266 9.66 1.08 -5.17
CA LEU A 266 9.09 -0.02 -5.95
C LEU A 266 7.70 0.36 -6.46
N LEU A 267 7.47 0.19 -7.75
CA LEU A 267 6.16 0.17 -8.39
C LEU A 267 5.91 -1.23 -8.94
N CYS A 268 4.96 -1.95 -8.36
CA CYS A 268 4.64 -3.32 -8.78
C CYS A 268 3.14 -3.56 -8.96
N MET A 269 2.80 -4.67 -9.62
CA MET A 269 1.45 -5.21 -9.54
C MET A 269 1.14 -5.66 -8.10
N SER A 270 -0.13 -5.62 -7.70
CA SER A 270 -0.60 -6.30 -6.49
C SER A 270 -0.40 -7.81 -6.65
N ASP A 271 0.35 -8.44 -5.74
CA ASP A 271 0.78 -9.84 -5.86
C ASP A 271 0.05 -10.76 -4.86
N PRO A 272 -0.71 -11.79 -5.31
CA PRO A 272 -1.33 -12.80 -4.44
C PRO A 272 -0.35 -13.55 -3.55
N ARG A 273 0.93 -13.60 -3.93
CA ARG A 273 1.97 -14.35 -3.23
C ARG A 273 2.79 -13.48 -2.28
N GLN A 274 2.52 -12.18 -2.21
CA GLN A 274 3.26 -11.17 -1.44
C GLN A 274 4.77 -11.11 -1.72
N SER A 275 5.23 -11.80 -2.75
CA SER A 275 6.63 -12.05 -3.07
C SER A 275 7.28 -10.85 -3.75
N SER A 276 6.53 -10.05 -4.53
CA SER A 276 7.10 -8.94 -5.33
C SER A 276 7.98 -7.99 -4.52
N ARG A 277 7.56 -7.58 -3.31
CA ARG A 277 8.36 -6.68 -2.46
C ARG A 277 9.63 -7.35 -1.91
N TRP A 278 9.55 -8.63 -1.58
CA TRP A 278 10.66 -9.44 -1.08
C TRP A 278 11.70 -9.70 -2.18
N LEU A 279 11.24 -10.20 -3.34
CA LEU A 279 12.04 -10.45 -4.53
C LEU A 279 12.76 -9.18 -5.01
N ALA A 280 12.04 -8.06 -5.09
CA ALA A 280 12.62 -6.77 -5.48
C ALA A 280 13.66 -6.26 -4.47
N ALA A 281 13.43 -6.45 -3.17
CA ALA A 281 14.38 -6.06 -2.12
C ALA A 281 15.66 -6.89 -2.24
N ASN A 282 15.55 -8.21 -2.32
CA ASN A 282 16.70 -9.11 -2.45
C ASN A 282 17.50 -8.86 -3.73
N TYR A 283 16.82 -8.61 -4.87
CA TYR A 283 17.47 -8.18 -6.11
C TYR A 283 18.29 -6.89 -5.90
N TYR A 284 17.68 -5.89 -5.26
CA TYR A 284 18.32 -4.58 -5.07
C TYR A 284 19.53 -4.67 -4.13
N LEU A 285 19.39 -5.36 -3.00
CA LEU A 285 20.45 -5.60 -2.02
C LEU A 285 21.62 -6.35 -2.66
N THR A 286 21.34 -7.47 -3.35
CA THR A 286 22.35 -8.27 -4.07
C THR A 286 23.09 -7.44 -5.12
N LYS A 287 22.37 -6.65 -5.93
CA LYS A 287 22.95 -5.77 -6.96
C LYS A 287 23.90 -4.71 -6.37
N HIS A 288 23.70 -4.32 -5.12
CA HIS A 288 24.53 -3.34 -4.40
C HIS A 288 25.55 -3.98 -3.46
N GLY A 289 25.67 -5.32 -3.44
CA GLY A 289 26.62 -6.04 -2.58
C GLY A 289 26.30 -5.96 -1.09
N ILE A 290 25.02 -5.78 -0.74
CA ILE A 290 24.53 -5.78 0.65
C ILE A 290 24.07 -7.19 0.98
N ASP A 291 24.73 -7.81 1.96
CA ASP A 291 24.36 -9.12 2.50
C ASP A 291 23.29 -8.96 3.60
N THR A 292 22.32 -9.87 3.64
CA THR A 292 21.20 -9.86 4.61
C THR A 292 20.82 -11.25 5.12
N ASP A 293 21.70 -12.25 4.98
CA ASP A 293 21.47 -13.66 5.39
C ASP A 293 20.21 -14.34 4.77
N GLY A 294 19.51 -13.66 3.84
CA GLY A 294 18.26 -14.10 3.21
C GLY A 294 16.97 -13.50 3.81
N ASP A 295 17.06 -12.84 4.97
CA ASP A 295 15.90 -12.25 5.67
C ASP A 295 15.47 -10.91 5.04
N TYR A 296 14.16 -10.60 5.11
CA TYR A 296 13.65 -9.29 4.69
C TYR A 296 13.95 -8.21 5.74
N LEU A 297 14.81 -7.27 5.37
CA LEU A 297 15.12 -6.09 6.17
C LEU A 297 14.07 -4.97 5.96
N PRO A 298 13.36 -4.51 7.01
CA PRO A 298 12.53 -3.30 6.95
C PRO A 298 13.35 -2.07 6.55
N ASN A 299 12.70 -1.05 6.00
CA ASN A 299 13.37 0.10 5.40
C ASN A 299 14.24 -0.23 4.15
N THR A 300 14.04 -1.36 3.47
CA THR A 300 14.69 -1.59 2.16
C THR A 300 13.97 -0.85 1.02
N LEU A 301 12.67 -1.12 0.81
CA LEU A 301 11.89 -0.55 -0.30
C LEU A 301 10.66 0.25 0.14
N PHE A 302 10.44 1.41 -0.47
CA PHE A 302 9.15 2.13 -0.42
C PHE A 302 8.23 1.61 -1.52
N ASN A 303 7.14 0.91 -1.17
CA ASN A 303 6.36 0.14 -2.13
C ASN A 303 5.00 0.77 -2.44
N MET A 304 4.71 0.98 -3.72
CA MET A 304 3.39 1.30 -4.25
C MET A 304 2.95 0.14 -5.14
N SER A 305 1.79 -0.45 -4.84
CA SER A 305 1.25 -1.56 -5.61
C SER A 305 -0.18 -1.27 -6.10
N GLY A 306 -0.49 -1.73 -7.31
CA GLY A 306 -1.86 -1.69 -7.81
C GLY A 306 -2.13 -2.64 -8.98
N SER A 307 -3.36 -3.16 -9.07
CA SER A 307 -3.76 -4.12 -10.12
C SER A 307 -3.96 -3.48 -11.50
N SER A 308 -3.89 -2.14 -11.58
CA SER A 308 -4.11 -1.35 -12.81
C SER A 308 -2.83 -0.71 -13.36
N PHE A 309 -1.67 -1.02 -12.76
CA PHE A 309 -0.40 -0.36 -13.11
C PHE A 309 0.09 -0.72 -14.54
N ASP A 310 -0.34 -1.86 -15.09
CA ASP A 310 0.00 -2.28 -16.45
C ASP A 310 -1.10 -2.01 -17.50
N ILE A 311 -2.20 -1.33 -17.11
CA ILE A 311 -3.34 -1.03 -17.97
C ILE A 311 -3.15 0.38 -18.57
N PRO A 312 -2.93 0.52 -19.91
CA PRO A 312 -2.51 1.80 -20.50
C PRO A 312 -3.51 2.96 -20.41
N HIS A 313 -4.81 2.67 -20.32
CA HIS A 313 -5.89 3.69 -20.35
C HIS A 313 -6.49 3.99 -18.97
N THR A 314 -6.02 3.35 -17.91
CA THR A 314 -6.38 3.68 -16.53
C THR A 314 -5.25 4.55 -15.97
N PRO A 315 -5.49 5.79 -15.51
CA PRO A 315 -4.41 6.63 -14.95
C PRO A 315 -3.83 6.03 -13.65
N PHE A 316 -2.79 6.63 -13.09
CA PHE A 316 -2.40 6.35 -11.70
C PHE A 316 -3.32 7.11 -10.73
N GLY A 317 -3.58 6.52 -9.56
CA GLY A 317 -4.38 7.15 -8.52
C GLY A 317 -3.64 8.30 -7.81
N PRO A 318 -4.36 9.24 -7.17
CA PRO A 318 -3.78 10.42 -6.52
C PRO A 318 -2.67 10.06 -5.52
N TYR A 319 -2.91 9.03 -4.71
CA TYR A 319 -1.98 8.61 -3.66
C TYR A 319 -0.79 7.77 -4.17
N VAL A 320 -0.86 7.23 -5.39
CA VAL A 320 0.31 6.66 -6.08
C VAL A 320 1.21 7.78 -6.58
N ILE A 321 0.64 8.82 -7.21
CA ILE A 321 1.38 9.98 -7.71
C ILE A 321 2.02 10.77 -6.55
N ALA A 322 1.25 11.06 -5.50
CA ALA A 322 1.75 11.72 -4.30
C ALA A 322 2.81 10.88 -3.57
N GLY A 323 2.62 9.56 -3.48
CA GLY A 323 3.61 8.62 -2.93
C GLY A 323 4.91 8.60 -3.73
N PHE A 324 4.82 8.56 -5.06
CA PHE A 324 5.97 8.57 -5.96
C PHE A 324 6.76 9.86 -5.84
N PHE A 325 6.08 11.02 -5.94
CA PHE A 325 6.67 12.33 -5.71
C PHE A 325 7.35 12.43 -4.34
N TYR A 326 6.69 11.97 -3.28
CA TYR A 326 7.25 11.96 -1.93
C TYR A 326 8.51 11.09 -1.84
N SER A 327 8.51 9.91 -2.44
CA SER A 327 9.66 9.01 -2.46
C SER A 327 10.87 9.64 -3.16
N VAL A 328 10.65 10.31 -4.28
CA VAL A 328 11.70 10.96 -5.07
C VAL A 328 12.19 12.24 -4.38
N LYS A 329 11.28 13.16 -4.04
CA LYS A 329 11.64 14.50 -3.54
C LYS A 329 12.04 14.52 -2.07
N HIS A 330 11.32 13.80 -1.21
CA HIS A 330 11.49 13.87 0.25
C HIS A 330 12.35 12.73 0.80
N LEU A 331 12.21 11.52 0.28
CA LEU A 331 13.06 10.37 0.66
C LEU A 331 14.35 10.25 -0.17
N LYS A 332 14.49 11.04 -1.25
CA LYS A 332 15.66 11.08 -2.16
C LYS A 332 15.91 9.77 -2.93
N LEU A 333 14.85 9.02 -3.22
CA LEU A 333 14.93 7.75 -3.97
C LEU A 333 14.99 8.02 -5.47
N THR A 334 16.22 8.15 -6.00
CA THR A 334 16.47 8.23 -7.44
C THR A 334 16.27 6.90 -8.13
N ASP A 335 16.57 5.78 -7.46
CA ASP A 335 16.33 4.43 -7.97
C ASP A 335 14.89 3.98 -7.64
N GLN A 336 14.16 3.60 -8.68
CA GLN A 336 12.76 3.15 -8.62
C GLN A 336 12.64 1.85 -9.42
N LEU A 337 12.47 0.74 -8.70
CA LEU A 337 12.24 -0.58 -9.30
C LEU A 337 10.83 -0.61 -9.91
N VAL A 338 10.71 -1.11 -11.13
CA VAL A 338 9.42 -1.29 -11.81
C VAL A 338 9.26 -2.77 -12.12
N MET A 339 8.21 -3.38 -11.56
CA MET A 339 8.05 -4.83 -11.50
C MET A 339 6.68 -5.31 -12.00
N GLY A 340 6.68 -5.92 -13.18
CA GLY A 340 5.60 -6.79 -13.64
C GLY A 340 5.94 -8.27 -13.43
N TYR A 341 4.96 -9.13 -13.70
CA TYR A 341 5.13 -10.58 -13.72
C TYR A 341 6.20 -11.03 -14.73
N ASP A 342 6.17 -10.42 -15.93
CA ASP A 342 7.10 -10.65 -17.03
C ASP A 342 7.60 -9.32 -17.64
N ALA A 343 8.49 -9.43 -18.63
CA ALA A 343 9.03 -8.28 -19.35
C ALA A 343 7.96 -7.46 -20.09
N ASN A 344 6.90 -8.11 -20.61
CA ASN A 344 5.82 -7.42 -21.32
C ASN A 344 4.99 -6.54 -20.38
N GLN A 345 4.62 -7.07 -19.21
CA GLN A 345 3.88 -6.34 -18.19
C GLN A 345 4.73 -5.20 -17.63
N THR A 346 6.00 -5.46 -17.33
CA THR A 346 6.95 -4.44 -16.87
C THR A 346 7.09 -3.31 -17.90
N GLY A 347 7.20 -3.65 -19.19
CA GLY A 347 7.21 -2.69 -20.30
C GLY A 347 5.96 -1.82 -20.38
N ARG A 348 4.77 -2.39 -20.13
CA ARG A 348 3.51 -1.62 -20.05
C ARG A 348 3.50 -0.64 -18.87
N ILE A 349 3.97 -1.06 -17.69
CA ILE A 349 4.05 -0.17 -16.51
C ILE A 349 5.02 1.00 -16.81
N LEU A 350 6.20 0.72 -17.37
CA LEU A 350 7.16 1.75 -17.78
C LEU A 350 6.59 2.72 -18.82
N GLN A 351 5.90 2.20 -19.84
CA GLN A 351 5.23 3.03 -20.84
C GLN A 351 4.11 3.88 -20.22
N LYS A 352 3.37 3.36 -19.24
CA LYS A 352 2.37 4.10 -18.48
C LYS A 352 2.99 5.24 -17.68
N ILE A 353 4.08 4.99 -16.95
CA ILE A 353 4.84 6.03 -16.21
C ILE A 353 5.29 7.16 -17.15
N LYS A 354 5.80 6.80 -18.34
CA LYS A 354 6.23 7.77 -19.36
C LYS A 354 5.09 8.57 -19.99
N ASN A 355 3.90 7.98 -20.09
CA ASN A 355 2.72 8.62 -20.69
C ASN A 355 1.85 9.38 -19.68
N ASP A 356 2.00 9.12 -18.38
CA ASP A 356 1.35 9.88 -17.32
C ASP A 356 2.08 11.22 -17.12
N PRO A 357 1.40 12.37 -17.28
CA PRO A 357 2.04 13.67 -17.36
C PRO A 357 2.67 14.12 -16.04
N ILE A 358 2.16 13.70 -14.88
CA ILE A 358 2.72 14.06 -13.59
C ILE A 358 3.85 13.10 -13.22
N MET A 359 3.69 11.79 -13.45
CA MET A 359 4.74 10.80 -13.19
C MET A 359 5.97 11.04 -14.08
N ASN A 360 5.78 11.28 -15.38
CA ASN A 360 6.90 11.57 -16.29
C ASN A 360 7.60 12.89 -15.92
N LEU A 361 6.85 13.92 -15.50
CA LEU A 361 7.44 15.17 -15.00
C LEU A 361 8.37 14.93 -13.81
N ILE A 362 7.96 14.07 -12.86
CA ILE A 362 8.78 13.71 -11.70
C ILE A 362 10.03 12.95 -12.14
N VAL A 363 9.88 12.00 -13.07
CA VAL A 363 11.01 11.22 -13.62
C VAL A 363 12.05 12.14 -14.27
N ASP A 364 11.62 13.01 -15.18
CA ASP A 364 12.51 13.92 -15.91
C ASP A 364 13.11 14.99 -14.98
N LYS A 365 12.31 15.60 -14.10
CA LYS A 365 12.78 16.68 -13.21
C LYS A 365 13.85 16.21 -12.22
N PHE A 366 13.66 15.04 -11.63
CA PHE A 366 14.51 14.52 -10.57
C PHE A 366 15.52 13.46 -11.06
N GLN A 367 15.58 13.20 -12.37
CA GLN A 367 16.48 12.24 -13.00
C GLN A 367 16.33 10.83 -12.41
N VAL A 368 15.08 10.37 -12.33
CA VAL A 368 14.72 9.09 -11.73
C VAL A 368 15.15 7.93 -12.63
N ASN A 369 15.89 7.00 -12.06
CA ASN A 369 16.32 5.76 -12.68
C ASN A 369 15.23 4.68 -12.51
N LEU A 370 14.43 4.48 -13.54
CA LEU A 370 13.43 3.41 -13.60
C LEU A 370 14.11 2.08 -13.96
N ILE A 371 14.26 1.20 -12.96
CA ILE A 371 14.95 -0.09 -13.12
C ILE A 371 13.92 -1.20 -13.39
N PRO A 372 13.85 -1.78 -14.61
CA PRO A 372 12.99 -2.92 -14.88
C PRO A 372 13.47 -4.17 -14.13
N ILE A 373 12.54 -4.87 -13.47
CA ILE A 373 12.72 -6.22 -12.92
C ILE A 373 11.48 -7.07 -13.19
N HIS A 374 11.62 -8.39 -13.21
CA HIS A 374 10.56 -9.30 -13.66
C HIS A 374 10.37 -10.44 -12.65
N GLN A 375 9.14 -10.63 -12.15
CA GLN A 375 8.85 -11.62 -11.10
C GLN A 375 9.28 -13.04 -11.50
N THR A 376 8.97 -13.44 -12.74
CA THR A 376 9.34 -14.75 -13.33
C THR A 376 10.84 -14.98 -13.54
N GLU A 377 11.68 -13.95 -13.35
CA GLU A 377 13.14 -14.07 -13.36
C GLU A 377 13.73 -14.16 -11.95
N LEU A 378 13.09 -13.52 -10.96
CA LEU A 378 13.52 -13.52 -9.56
C LEU A 378 13.02 -14.73 -8.77
N GLU A 379 12.00 -15.44 -9.25
CA GLU A 379 11.47 -16.69 -8.66
C GLU A 379 12.28 -17.95 -9.01
N LYS A 380 13.48 -17.81 -9.60
CA LYS A 380 14.34 -18.91 -10.08
C LYS A 380 15.64 -19.02 -9.28
#